data_AF-A0A661YQM0-F1
#
_entry.id   AF-A0A661YQM0-F1
#
_cell.length_a   1.000
_cell.length_b   1.000
_cell.length_c   1.000
_cell.angle_alpha   90.00
_cell.angle_beta   90.00
_cell.angle_gamma   90.00
#
_symmetry.space_group_name_H-M   'P 1'
#
loop_
_entity.id
_entity.type
_entity.pdbx_description
1 polymer ?
#
loop_
_entity_poly.entity_id
_entity_poly.type
_entity_poly.pdbx_seq_one_letter_code
_entity_poly.pdbx_strand_id
1 'polypeptide(L)'
;MPEECKIRYGWLKAMYIYTIVGAGGFGLGIIVMPTYMRMIFNWPAQGPIVYGVMGSVYLSFGLLSILGLKAPLKFVPVLLLQLIYKVVWFVGVVAPILFTGRFQAYAILHVVIFLSYIIGDLIAIPFPYLFGKEAGQSDLQPVT
;
A
#
# COMPACT_ATOMS: atom_id res chain seq x y z
N MET A 1 -25.20 -16.22 -14.87
CA MET A 1 -24.28 -15.36 -15.64
C MET A 1 -23.12 -15.04 -14.69
N PRO A 2 -21.94 -15.66 -14.80
CA PRO A 2 -20.82 -15.23 -13.96
C PRO A 2 -20.53 -13.76 -14.34
N GLU A 3 -20.50 -12.86 -13.36
CA GLU A 3 -20.11 -11.47 -13.60
C GLU A 3 -18.79 -11.46 -14.39
N GLU A 4 -18.80 -10.89 -15.59
CA GLU A 4 -17.56 -10.59 -16.28
C GLU A 4 -16.75 -9.63 -15.41
N CYS A 5 -15.72 -10.13 -14.73
CA CYS A 5 -14.86 -9.34 -13.86
C CYS A 5 -14.15 -8.28 -14.71
N LYS A 6 -14.76 -7.09 -14.83
CA LYS A 6 -14.25 -5.98 -15.64
C LYS A 6 -12.99 -5.41 -14.97
N ILE A 7 -11.83 -5.84 -15.44
CA ILE A 7 -10.54 -5.37 -14.93
C ILE A 7 -10.37 -3.88 -15.23
N ARG A 8 -10.25 -3.07 -14.17
CA ARG A 8 -10.10 -1.61 -14.24
C ARG A 8 -8.63 -1.20 -14.39
N TYR A 9 -8.03 -1.45 -15.55
CA TYR A 9 -6.61 -1.15 -15.82
C TYR A 9 -6.20 0.32 -15.58
N GLY A 10 -7.09 1.28 -15.85
CA GLY A 10 -6.82 2.70 -15.58
C GLY A 10 -6.59 2.98 -14.10
N TRP A 11 -7.43 2.40 -13.23
CA TRP A 11 -7.32 2.55 -11.78
C TRP A 11 -6.07 1.86 -11.22
N LEU A 12 -5.72 0.68 -11.75
CA LEU A 12 -4.45 0.01 -11.41
C LEU A 12 -3.24 0.89 -11.71
N LYS A 13 -3.16 1.42 -12.94
CA LYS A 13 -2.06 2.32 -13.33
C LYS A 13 -2.04 3.59 -12.49
N ALA A 14 -3.20 4.18 -12.20
CA ALA A 14 -3.30 5.35 -11.33
C ALA A 14 -2.75 5.06 -9.92
N MET A 15 -3.09 3.91 -9.33
CA MET A 15 -2.57 3.53 -8.01
C MET A 15 -1.08 3.23 -8.02
N TYR A 16 -0.54 2.64 -9.08
CA TYR A 16 0.91 2.49 -9.22
C TYR A 16 1.62 3.84 -9.32
N ILE A 17 1.12 4.79 -10.12
CA ILE A 17 1.66 6.16 -10.18
C ILE A 17 1.58 6.83 -8.80
N TYR A 18 0.44 6.72 -8.14
CA TYR A 18 0.24 7.29 -6.81
C TYR A 18 1.21 6.68 -5.79
N THR A 19 1.49 5.37 -5.86
CA THR A 19 2.49 4.72 -5.02
C THR A 19 3.91 5.19 -5.34
N ILE A 20 4.27 5.34 -6.61
CA ILE A 20 5.60 5.81 -7.03
C ILE A 20 5.87 7.20 -6.46
N VAL A 21 4.95 8.14 -6.67
CA VAL A 21 5.11 9.54 -6.26
C VAL A 21 4.98 9.68 -4.74
N GLY A 22 3.93 9.11 -4.16
CA GLY A 22 3.67 9.17 -2.73
C GLY A 22 4.66 8.28 -1.97
N ALA A 23 4.43 6.97 -1.86
CA ALA A 23 5.29 6.08 -1.08
C ALA A 23 6.77 6.11 -1.53
N GLY A 24 7.06 6.09 -2.83
CA GLY A 24 8.43 6.15 -3.34
C GLY A 24 9.14 7.46 -2.98
N GLY A 25 8.52 8.60 -3.26
CA GLY A 25 9.05 9.91 -2.91
C GLY A 25 9.19 10.11 -1.39
N PHE A 26 8.20 9.66 -0.62
CA PHE A 26 8.22 9.71 0.84
C PHE A 26 9.34 8.86 1.42
N GLY A 27 9.49 7.63 0.93
CA GLY A 27 10.54 6.70 1.35
C GLY A 27 11.93 7.26 1.09
N LEU A 28 12.16 7.82 -0.11
CA LEU A 28 13.39 8.50 -0.45
C LEU A 28 13.66 9.71 0.46
N GLY A 29 12.63 10.53 0.70
CA GLY A 29 12.70 11.69 1.59
C GLY A 29 13.09 11.32 3.02
N ILE A 30 12.52 10.23 3.56
CA ILE A 30 12.84 9.73 4.90
C ILE A 30 14.30 9.27 4.98
N ILE A 31 14.80 8.58 3.94
CA ILE A 31 16.18 8.05 3.93
C ILE A 31 17.21 9.18 3.78
N VAL A 32 17.01 10.08 2.81
CA VAL A 32 18.02 11.09 2.43
C VAL A 32 17.94 12.32 3.33
N MET A 33 16.74 12.70 3.75
CA MET A 33 16.48 13.95 4.47
C MET A 33 15.50 13.74 5.65
N PRO A 34 15.84 12.87 6.62
CA PRO A 34 14.96 12.53 7.75
C PRO A 34 14.61 13.72 8.63
N THR A 35 15.53 14.69 8.79
CA THR A 35 15.28 15.90 9.61
C THR A 35 14.24 16.81 8.98
N TYR A 36 14.28 17.02 7.66
CA TYR A 36 13.29 17.83 6.97
C TYR A 36 11.91 17.15 6.98
N MET A 37 11.86 15.84 6.74
CA MET A 37 10.59 15.09 6.83
C MET A 37 9.96 15.22 8.22
N ARG A 38 10.76 15.09 9.28
CA ARG A 38 10.26 15.30 10.65
C ARG A 38 9.67 16.69 10.87
N MET A 39 10.30 17.73 10.34
CA MET A 39 9.80 19.11 10.49
C MET A 39 8.49 19.32 9.74
N ILE A 40 8.42 18.90 8.47
CA ILE A 40 7.22 19.06 7.63
C ILE A 40 6.03 18.33 8.26
N PHE A 41 6.26 17.13 8.79
CA PHE A 41 5.22 16.29 9.36
C PHE A 41 5.04 16.43 10.87
N ASN A 42 5.82 17.30 11.52
CA ASN A 42 5.86 17.49 12.96
C ASN A 42 5.95 16.14 13.74
N TRP A 43 6.77 15.22 13.25
CA TRP A 43 6.92 13.89 13.84
C TRP A 43 7.82 13.92 15.08
N PRO A 44 7.52 13.09 16.11
CA PRO A 44 8.43 12.91 17.23
C PRO A 44 9.78 12.34 16.76
N ALA A 45 10.86 12.67 17.47
CA ALA A 45 12.16 12.07 17.18
C ALA A 45 12.10 10.55 17.40
N GLN A 46 12.42 9.77 16.38
CA GLN A 46 12.61 8.33 16.46
C GLN A 46 14.07 8.00 16.15
N GLY A 47 14.49 6.79 16.54
CA GLY A 47 15.84 6.30 16.23
C GLY A 47 16.07 6.22 14.70
N PRO A 48 17.30 6.47 14.23
CA PRO A 48 17.62 6.50 12.80
C PRO A 48 17.33 5.16 12.10
N ILE A 49 17.46 4.04 12.82
CA ILE A 49 17.15 2.69 12.30
C ILE A 49 15.66 2.55 11.97
N VAL A 50 14.77 3.04 12.83
CA VAL A 50 13.31 2.95 12.63
C VAL A 50 12.89 3.74 11.39
N TYR A 51 13.39 4.96 11.24
CA TYR A 51 13.15 5.77 10.04
C TYR A 51 13.76 5.14 8.79
N GLY A 52 14.98 4.61 8.88
CA GLY A 52 15.64 3.91 7.78
C GLY A 52 14.81 2.73 7.25
N VAL A 53 14.29 1.88 8.15
CA VAL A 53 13.42 0.76 7.77
C VAL A 53 12.12 1.25 7.14
N MET A 54 11.44 2.22 7.76
CA MET A 54 10.18 2.78 7.23
C MET A 54 10.38 3.36 5.83
N GLY A 55 11.41 4.18 5.65
CA GLY A 55 11.74 4.77 4.36
C GLY A 55 12.10 3.74 3.30
N SER A 56 12.84 2.69 3.67
CA SER A 56 13.25 1.62 2.75
C SER A 56 12.06 0.80 2.25
N VAL A 57 11.10 0.49 3.13
CA VAL A 57 9.88 -0.24 2.76
C VAL A 57 9.03 0.61 1.80
N TYR A 58 8.82 1.90 2.10
CA TYR A 58 8.04 2.78 1.23
C TYR A 58 8.70 3.00 -0.13
N LEU A 59 10.02 3.18 -0.14
CA LEU A 59 10.78 3.29 -1.39
C LEU A 59 10.66 2.00 -2.21
N SER A 60 10.72 0.84 -1.56
CA SER A 60 10.53 -0.47 -2.23
C SER A 60 9.14 -0.61 -2.86
N PHE A 61 8.08 -0.14 -2.21
CA PHE A 61 6.74 -0.08 -2.82
C PHE A 61 6.72 0.80 -4.06
N GLY A 62 7.39 1.96 -4.01
CA GLY A 62 7.56 2.83 -5.17
C GLY A 62 8.27 2.12 -6.33
N LEU A 63 9.41 1.49 -6.06
CA LEU A 63 10.20 0.78 -7.06
C LEU A 63 9.44 -0.39 -7.70
N LEU A 64 8.76 -1.21 -6.89
CA LEU A 64 7.92 -2.30 -7.41
C LEU A 64 6.73 -1.78 -8.21
N SER A 65 6.19 -0.61 -7.86
CA SER A 65 5.10 0.03 -8.61
C SER A 65 5.54 0.51 -10.00
N ILE A 66 6.82 0.85 -10.19
CA ILE A 66 7.38 1.12 -11.53
C ILE A 66 7.26 -0.13 -12.42
N LEU A 67 7.56 -1.31 -11.87
CA LEU A 67 7.36 -2.58 -12.58
C LEU A 67 5.87 -2.88 -12.81
N GLY A 68 5.02 -2.50 -11.83
CA GLY A 68 3.57 -2.55 -11.93
C GLY A 68 2.99 -1.76 -13.10
N LEU A 69 3.61 -0.64 -13.51
CA LEU A 69 3.15 0.10 -14.70
C LEU A 69 3.31 -0.71 -16.00
N LYS A 70 4.36 -1.54 -16.10
CA LYS A 70 4.62 -2.40 -17.26
C LYS A 70 3.74 -3.65 -17.26
N ALA A 71 3.51 -4.25 -16.10
CA ALA A 71 2.69 -5.45 -15.95
C ALA A 71 1.66 -5.32 -14.81
N PRO A 72 0.59 -4.51 -14.99
CA PRO A 72 -0.32 -4.12 -13.90
C PRO A 72 -0.95 -5.27 -13.14
N LEU A 73 -1.31 -6.35 -13.84
CA LEU A 73 -1.92 -7.53 -13.23
C LEU A 73 -0.94 -8.43 -12.48
N LYS A 74 0.32 -8.48 -12.92
CA LYS A 74 1.35 -9.33 -12.30
C LYS A 74 1.80 -8.77 -10.94
N PHE A 75 1.72 -7.45 -10.77
CA PHE A 75 2.16 -6.76 -9.56
C PHE A 75 1.02 -6.35 -8.63
N VAL A 76 -0.23 -6.79 -8.89
CA VAL A 76 -1.36 -6.54 -7.97
C VAL A 76 -1.08 -6.99 -6.53
N PRO A 77 -0.33 -8.08 -6.27
CA PRO A 77 0.07 -8.43 -4.91
C PRO A 77 0.80 -7.31 -4.15
N VAL A 78 1.47 -6.37 -4.84
CA VAL A 78 2.11 -5.21 -4.22
C VAL A 78 1.06 -4.21 -3.71
N LEU A 79 0.02 -3.93 -4.50
CA LEU A 79 -1.09 -3.08 -4.06
C LEU A 79 -1.88 -3.77 -2.93
N LEU A 80 -2.05 -5.09 -3.01
CA LEU A 80 -2.68 -5.87 -1.94
C LEU A 80 -1.87 -5.81 -0.64
N LEU A 81 -0.54 -5.96 -0.72
CA LEU A 81 0.35 -5.82 0.43
C LEU A 81 0.22 -4.42 1.05
N GLN A 82 0.18 -3.37 0.22
CA GLN A 82 -0.03 -2.00 0.69
C GLN A 82 -1.37 -1.81 1.40
N LEU A 83 -2.45 -2.36 0.85
CA LEU A 83 -3.77 -2.33 1.46
C LEU A 83 -3.75 -3.03 2.83
N ILE A 84 -3.25 -4.26 2.89
CA ILE A 84 -3.16 -5.05 4.13
C ILE A 84 -2.32 -4.32 5.17
N TYR A 85 -1.13 -3.84 4.78
CA TYR A 85 -0.24 -3.07 5.66
C TYR A 85 -0.97 -1.87 6.27
N LYS A 86 -1.67 -1.07 5.46
CA LYS A 86 -2.35 0.14 5.94
C LYS A 86 -3.56 -0.19 6.81
N VAL A 87 -4.28 -1.26 6.50
CA VAL A 87 -5.39 -1.76 7.35
C VAL A 87 -4.86 -2.25 8.70
N VAL A 88 -3.80 -3.05 8.72
CA VAL A 88 -3.16 -3.53 9.96
C VAL A 88 -2.65 -2.36 10.78
N TRP A 89 -2.01 -1.37 10.16
CA TRP A 89 -1.57 -0.15 10.84
C TRP A 89 -2.75 0.65 11.42
N PHE A 90 -3.82 0.82 10.65
CA PHE A 90 -5.01 1.55 11.11
C PHE A 90 -5.66 0.86 12.31
N VAL A 91 -5.86 -0.46 12.25
CA VAL A 91 -6.48 -1.22 13.34
C VAL A 91 -5.56 -1.34 14.55
N GLY A 92 -4.27 -1.62 14.34
CA GLY A 92 -3.32 -1.88 15.42
C GLY A 92 -2.77 -0.61 16.10
N VAL A 93 -2.77 0.53 15.41
CA VAL A 93 -2.16 1.78 15.89
C VAL A 93 -3.21 2.88 16.04
N VAL A 94 -3.95 3.19 14.98
CA VAL A 94 -4.86 4.35 14.96
C VAL A 94 -6.08 4.10 15.83
N ALA A 95 -6.73 2.94 15.71
CA ALA A 95 -7.94 2.65 16.47
C ALA A 95 -7.73 2.74 17.99
N PRO A 96 -6.68 2.14 18.60
CA PRO A 96 -6.39 2.32 20.02
C PRO A 96 -6.18 3.80 20.42
N ILE A 97 -5.48 4.58 19.60
CA ILE A 97 -5.24 6.01 19.89
C ILE A 97 -6.55 6.79 19.87
N LEU A 98 -7.46 6.49 18.93
CA LEU A 98 -8.78 7.12 18.87
C LEU A 98 -9.61 6.82 20.13
N PHE A 99 -9.59 5.58 20.62
CA PHE A 99 -10.32 5.20 21.84
C PHE A 99 -9.75 5.84 23.11
N THR A 100 -8.47 6.19 23.14
CA THR A 100 -7.83 6.88 24.28
C THR A 100 -8.02 8.40 24.26
N GLY A 101 -8.60 8.97 23.19
CA GLY A 101 -8.82 10.41 23.04
C GLY A 101 -7.55 11.25 22.88
N ARG A 102 -6.36 10.63 22.78
CA ARG A 102 -5.05 11.29 22.67
C ARG A 102 -4.60 11.44 21.22
N PHE A 103 -5.50 11.89 20.34
CA PHE A 103 -5.18 11.99 18.92
C PHE A 103 -4.33 13.25 18.65
N GLN A 104 -3.07 13.05 18.30
CA GLN A 104 -2.14 14.14 18.03
C GLN A 104 -2.35 14.69 16.61
N ALA A 105 -2.26 16.01 16.45
CA ALA A 105 -2.56 16.68 15.17
C ALA A 105 -1.70 16.18 14.00
N TYR A 106 -0.44 15.80 14.25
CA TYR A 106 0.45 15.26 13.21
C TYR A 106 -0.04 13.90 12.64
N ALA A 107 -0.81 13.14 13.41
CA ALA A 107 -1.35 11.85 13.00
C ALA A 107 -2.53 12.01 12.03
N ILE A 108 -3.23 13.15 12.05
CA ILE A 108 -4.40 13.40 11.18
C ILE A 108 -3.98 13.34 9.71
N LEU A 109 -2.92 14.08 9.34
CA LEU A 109 -2.43 14.11 7.96
C LEU A 109 -2.01 12.71 7.49
N HIS A 110 -1.33 11.95 8.35
CA HIS A 110 -0.92 10.57 8.06
C HIS A 110 -2.11 9.65 7.80
N VAL A 111 -3.12 9.72 8.68
CA VAL A 111 -4.34 8.94 8.55
C VAL A 111 -5.08 9.29 7.26
N VAL A 112 -5.20 10.57 6.91
CA VAL A 112 -5.88 11.01 5.68
C VAL A 112 -5.18 10.46 4.44
N ILE A 113 -3.84 10.55 4.37
CA ILE A 113 -3.07 9.99 3.25
C ILE A 113 -3.29 8.47 3.18
N PHE A 114 -3.21 7.76 4.31
CA PHE A 114 -3.33 6.31 4.32
C PHE A 114 -4.75 5.84 3.96
N LEU A 115 -5.77 6.56 4.40
CA LEU A 115 -7.16 6.31 4.00
C LEU A 115 -7.35 6.50 2.49
N SER A 116 -6.70 7.50 1.89
CA SER A 116 -6.79 7.70 0.45
C SER A 116 -6.19 6.52 -0.33
N TYR A 117 -5.10 5.93 0.16
CA TYR A 117 -4.54 4.70 -0.40
C TYR A 117 -5.46 3.50 -0.19
N ILE A 118 -6.04 3.31 1.00
CA ILE A 118 -6.96 2.20 1.28
C ILE A 118 -8.14 2.25 0.30
N ILE A 119 -8.79 3.41 0.17
CA ILE A 119 -9.92 3.59 -0.76
C ILE A 119 -9.47 3.37 -2.20
N GLY A 120 -8.32 3.93 -2.58
CA GLY A 120 -7.75 3.78 -3.90
C GLY A 120 -7.45 2.33 -4.28
N ASP A 121 -6.83 1.57 -3.38
CA ASP A 121 -6.48 0.17 -3.56
C ASP A 121 -7.74 -0.71 -3.64
N LEU A 122 -8.76 -0.46 -2.79
CA LEU A 122 -10.05 -1.16 -2.86
C LEU A 122 -10.76 -0.95 -4.20
N ILE A 123 -10.61 0.22 -4.83
CA ILE A 123 -11.13 0.51 -6.16
C ILE A 123 -10.24 -0.10 -7.26
N ALA A 124 -8.92 -0.04 -7.12
CA ALA A 124 -8.03 -0.49 -8.18
C ALA A 124 -7.92 -2.01 -8.28
N ILE A 125 -7.89 -2.70 -7.14
CA ILE A 125 -7.60 -4.14 -7.08
C ILE A 125 -8.78 -4.96 -7.63
N PRO A 126 -8.56 -5.80 -8.67
CA PRO A 126 -9.56 -6.73 -9.13
C PRO A 126 -9.57 -7.99 -8.23
N PHE A 127 -10.25 -7.92 -7.08
CA PHE A 127 -10.32 -9.03 -6.12
C PHE A 127 -10.75 -10.39 -6.71
N PRO A 128 -11.74 -10.46 -7.62
CA PRO A 128 -12.13 -11.74 -8.22
C PRO A 128 -11.00 -12.35 -9.08
N TYR A 129 -10.18 -11.52 -9.72
CA TYR A 129 -9.01 -11.99 -10.48
C TYR A 129 -7.91 -12.55 -9.56
N LEU A 130 -7.70 -11.95 -8.39
CA LEU A 130 -6.70 -12.41 -7.43
C LEU A 130 -7.05 -13.75 -6.79
N PHE A 131 -8.32 -13.95 -6.43
CA PHE A 131 -8.77 -15.14 -5.69
C PHE A 131 -9.44 -16.20 -6.56
N GLY A 132 -9.71 -15.92 -7.83
CA GLY A 132 -10.46 -16.81 -8.72
C GLY A 132 -9.67 -17.93 -9.40
N LYS A 133 -8.36 -18.09 -9.13
CA LYS A 133 -7.48 -18.96 -9.93
C LYS A 133 -6.98 -20.23 -9.25
N GLU A 134 -7.73 -20.78 -8.29
CA GLU A 134 -7.38 -22.05 -7.62
C GLU A 134 -8.36 -23.21 -7.89
N ALA A 135 -9.50 -22.98 -8.58
CA ALA A 135 -10.51 -24.02 -8.80
C ALA A 135 -10.29 -24.92 -10.05
N GLY A 136 -9.13 -24.84 -10.73
CA GLY A 136 -8.91 -25.51 -12.03
C GLY A 136 -7.64 -26.36 -12.13
N GLN A 137 -6.89 -26.56 -11.05
CA GLN A 137 -5.62 -27.30 -11.05
C GLN A 137 -5.69 -28.65 -10.31
N SER A 138 -6.89 -29.12 -9.94
CA SER A 138 -7.10 -30.41 -9.26
C SER A 138 -7.52 -31.56 -10.19
N ASP A 139 -7.86 -31.30 -11.46
CA ASP A 139 -8.43 -32.30 -12.38
C ASP A 139 -7.42 -32.91 -13.36
N LEU A 140 -6.13 -32.66 -13.18
CA LEU A 140 -5.06 -33.30 -13.95
C LEU A 140 -4.19 -34.16 -13.02
N GLN A 141 -4.78 -35.23 -12.48
CA GLN A 141 -3.99 -36.41 -12.15
C GLN A 141 -3.84 -37.27 -13.41
N PRO A 142 -2.62 -37.64 -13.82
CA PRO A 142 -2.44 -38.61 -14.89
C PRO A 142 -2.95 -39.96 -14.39
N VAL A 143 -3.93 -40.51 -15.09
CA VAL A 143 -4.34 -41.91 -14.93
C VAL A 143 -3.16 -42.76 -15.41
N THR A 144 -2.50 -43.44 -14.49
CA THR A 144 -1.65 -44.62 -14.74
C THR A 144 -2.30 -45.83 -14.12
#